data_AF-A0A524H2D9-F1
#
_entry.id   AF-A0A524H2D9-F1
#
_cell.length_a   1.000
_cell.length_b   1.000
_cell.length_c   1.000
_cell.angle_alpha   90.00
_cell.angle_beta   90.00
_cell.angle_gamma   90.00
#
_symmetry.space_group_name_H-M   'P 1'
#
loop_
_entity.id
_entity.type
_entity.pdbx_description
1 polymer ?
#
loop_
_entity_poly.entity_id
_entity_poly.type
_entity_poly.pdbx_seq_one_letter_code
_entity_poly.pdbx_strand_id
1 'polypeptide(L)'
;MARAIQPKLRSLLALTLLGSTATGSLAAQASLNPTVAPRAAELARNGQRGISTEMLSQYLATSPDDGSAWIQLGRFYLLDIRDWHLSGHPADSPGPLYIDFGSAALDQAVRLRGDSGVILRQMLEVERAWDVIEQQGYDVLRRWTVPADVAPLPDFISELGANLLSSCPTSGVMATGSDLETVAIFSVVAAAGQAASVVIVVPSFYATDARYRNRIATALGTDSAWSVQRALASVAQRRPVCLTPLADRTLLALPDLRPMRFVLVSGPGTTTSDRVVTVTDLARADRQGNSSWLREVHAVYTAAAGFNPRLCDGPLALLGDTQIAACRR
;
A
#
# COMPACT_ATOMS: atom_id res chain seq x y z
N MET A 1 -45.23 4.19 -83.74
CA MET A 1 -44.85 5.60 -83.99
C MET A 1 -43.57 5.87 -83.21
N ALA A 2 -42.50 6.13 -83.96
CA ALA A 2 -41.13 6.28 -83.49
C ALA A 2 -40.67 7.74 -83.61
N ARG A 3 -39.78 8.17 -82.69
CA ARG A 3 -38.66 9.13 -82.80
C ARG A 3 -38.39 9.66 -81.38
N ALA A 4 -37.37 9.21 -80.65
CA ALA A 4 -35.92 9.34 -80.84
C ALA A 4 -35.42 10.80 -80.82
N ILE A 5 -34.48 11.09 -79.89
CA ILE A 5 -33.15 11.72 -80.09
C ILE A 5 -32.65 12.28 -78.73
N GLN A 6 -31.77 11.54 -78.04
CA GLN A 6 -30.56 12.08 -77.37
C GLN A 6 -29.52 12.41 -78.49
N PRO A 7 -28.43 13.21 -78.35
CA PRO A 7 -27.49 13.18 -77.18
C PRO A 7 -26.51 14.39 -76.96
N LYS A 8 -25.66 14.25 -75.93
CA LYS A 8 -24.22 14.65 -75.79
C LYS A 8 -23.76 16.09 -76.11
N LEU A 9 -22.95 16.66 -75.20
CA LEU A 9 -21.48 16.86 -75.30
C LEU A 9 -21.02 17.64 -74.05
N ARG A 10 -20.14 17.11 -73.19
CA ARG A 10 -18.66 17.08 -73.22
C ARG A 10 -17.97 18.42 -72.90
N SER A 11 -16.95 18.28 -72.05
CA SER A 11 -15.73 19.10 -71.92
C SER A 11 -15.75 20.22 -70.87
N LEU A 12 -14.66 20.55 -70.17
CA LEU A 12 -13.31 20.02 -69.96
C LEU A 12 -12.73 20.88 -68.79
N LEU A 13 -11.84 20.28 -67.99
CA LEU A 13 -10.74 20.87 -67.20
C LEU A 13 -10.90 22.27 -66.55
N ALA A 14 -10.62 22.32 -65.24
CA ALA A 14 -9.52 23.15 -64.74
C ALA A 14 -8.94 22.56 -63.45
N LEU A 15 -7.70 22.13 -63.55
CA LEU A 15 -6.78 21.81 -62.46
C LEU A 15 -6.29 23.14 -61.88
N THR A 16 -6.42 23.36 -60.58
CA THR A 16 -5.54 24.28 -59.83
C THR A 16 -5.13 23.62 -58.52
N LEU A 17 -3.95 22.98 -58.56
CA LEU A 17 -3.11 22.82 -57.39
C LEU A 17 -2.57 24.19 -56.99
N LEU A 18 -2.82 24.58 -55.74
CA LEU A 18 -2.01 25.47 -54.88
C LEU A 18 -2.58 25.18 -53.48
N GLY A 19 -1.93 24.42 -52.61
CA GLY A 19 -0.66 24.82 -52.04
C GLY A 19 -0.95 25.61 -50.76
N SER A 20 -1.39 24.93 -49.71
CA SER A 20 -1.36 25.41 -48.33
C SER A 20 -1.42 24.17 -47.45
N THR A 21 -0.25 23.58 -47.22
CA THR A 21 0.00 22.69 -46.10
C THR A 21 -0.31 23.46 -44.83
N ALA A 22 -1.57 23.42 -44.39
CA ALA A 22 -1.86 23.56 -42.98
C ALA A 22 -1.24 22.33 -42.35
N THR A 23 0.02 22.47 -41.92
CA THR A 23 0.54 21.75 -40.77
C THR A 23 -0.39 22.10 -39.63
N GLY A 24 -1.52 21.40 -39.56
CA GLY A 24 -2.32 21.31 -38.37
C GLY A 24 -1.38 20.70 -37.37
N SER A 25 -0.76 21.55 -36.57
CA SER A 25 -0.12 21.14 -35.35
C SER A 25 -1.17 20.28 -34.65
N LEU A 26 -0.93 18.97 -34.63
CA LEU A 26 -1.36 18.11 -33.53
C LEU A 26 -0.62 18.66 -32.30
N ALA A 27 -1.01 19.85 -31.87
CA ALA A 27 -0.78 20.30 -30.53
C ALA A 27 -1.49 19.23 -29.71
N ALA A 28 -0.68 18.43 -29.03
CA ALA A 28 -1.10 17.64 -27.90
C ALA A 28 -2.12 18.49 -27.14
N GLN A 29 -3.37 18.04 -27.11
CA GLN A 29 -4.38 18.63 -26.25
C GLN A 29 -3.92 18.31 -24.82
N ALA A 30 -2.99 19.12 -24.32
CA ALA A 30 -2.55 19.09 -22.95
C ALA A 30 -3.80 19.27 -22.09
N SER A 31 -4.03 18.32 -21.19
CA SER A 31 -5.20 18.24 -20.32
C SER A 31 -5.44 19.57 -19.62
N LEU A 32 -6.55 20.25 -19.96
CA LEU A 32 -6.89 21.60 -19.48
C LEU A 32 -7.41 21.65 -18.03
N ASN A 33 -7.20 20.62 -17.21
CA ASN A 33 -7.72 20.67 -15.84
C ASN A 33 -6.79 19.99 -14.82
N PRO A 34 -5.78 20.70 -14.27
CA PRO A 34 -4.91 20.19 -13.20
C PRO A 34 -5.65 19.94 -11.85
N THR A 35 -6.98 19.92 -11.86
CA THR A 35 -7.85 19.87 -10.68
C THR A 35 -8.73 18.61 -10.60
N VAL A 36 -8.68 17.70 -11.58
CA VAL A 36 -9.59 16.53 -11.59
C VAL A 36 -9.36 15.62 -10.39
N ALA A 37 -8.11 15.30 -10.04
CA ALA A 37 -7.82 14.47 -8.87
C ALA A 37 -8.29 15.12 -7.55
N PRO A 38 -7.97 16.38 -7.24
CA PRO A 38 -8.53 17.09 -6.08
C PRO A 38 -10.06 17.10 -6.05
N ARG A 39 -10.71 17.36 -7.19
CA ARG A 39 -12.18 17.38 -7.30
C ARG A 39 -12.78 16.00 -7.07
N ALA A 40 -12.18 14.96 -7.64
CA ALA A 40 -12.62 13.57 -7.43
C ALA A 40 -12.54 13.19 -5.95
N ALA A 41 -11.44 13.57 -5.29
CA ALA A 41 -11.26 13.37 -3.86
C ALA A 41 -12.32 14.12 -3.03
N GLU A 42 -12.71 15.34 -3.42
CA GLU A 42 -13.79 16.09 -2.77
C GLU A 42 -15.15 15.43 -2.93
N LEU A 43 -15.52 15.04 -4.15
CA LEU A 43 -16.75 14.28 -4.43
C LEU A 43 -16.81 12.99 -3.60
N ALA A 44 -15.69 12.27 -3.48
CA ALA A 44 -15.63 11.04 -2.70
C ALA A 44 -15.81 11.31 -1.20
N ARG A 45 -15.23 12.41 -0.66
CA ARG A 45 -15.46 12.85 0.72
C ARG A 45 -16.94 13.18 0.99
N ASN A 46 -17.67 13.62 -0.03
CA ASN A 46 -19.10 13.92 0.04
C ASN A 46 -19.99 12.69 -0.24
N GLY A 47 -19.44 11.47 -0.18
CA GLY A 47 -20.18 10.22 -0.38
C GLY A 47 -20.47 9.88 -1.85
N GLN A 48 -19.93 10.64 -2.81
CA GLN A 48 -20.17 10.45 -4.24
C GLN A 48 -19.06 9.62 -4.91
N ARG A 49 -18.59 8.56 -4.24
CA ARG A 49 -17.41 7.79 -4.68
C ARG A 49 -17.58 7.18 -6.08
N GLY A 50 -18.75 6.64 -6.41
CA GLY A 50 -19.02 6.09 -7.74
C GLY A 50 -18.86 7.13 -8.86
N ILE A 51 -19.38 8.34 -8.64
CA ILE A 51 -19.25 9.47 -9.57
C ILE A 51 -17.78 9.90 -9.69
N SER A 52 -17.05 9.93 -8.57
CA SER A 52 -15.61 10.24 -8.57
C SER A 52 -14.79 9.27 -9.40
N THR A 53 -15.03 7.96 -9.24
CA THR A 53 -14.34 6.91 -9.97
C THR A 53 -14.64 7.00 -11.47
N GLU A 54 -15.91 7.14 -11.85
CA GLU A 54 -16.32 7.30 -13.25
C GLU A 54 -15.69 8.56 -13.89
N MET A 55 -15.72 9.69 -13.19
CA MET A 55 -15.11 10.94 -13.64
C MET A 55 -13.61 10.77 -13.90
N LEU A 56 -12.89 10.10 -12.99
CA LEU A 56 -11.46 9.83 -13.18
C LEU A 56 -11.22 8.90 -14.37
N SER A 57 -11.99 7.83 -14.52
CA SER A 57 -11.86 6.90 -15.65
C SER A 57 -12.10 7.59 -16.99
N GLN A 58 -13.13 8.41 -17.12
CA GLN A 58 -13.41 9.18 -18.33
C GLN A 58 -12.31 10.21 -18.63
N TYR A 59 -11.83 10.91 -17.61
CA TYR A 59 -10.72 11.86 -17.75
C TYR A 59 -9.45 11.17 -18.24
N LEU A 60 -9.04 10.08 -17.59
CA LEU A 60 -7.82 9.34 -17.89
C LEU A 60 -7.84 8.70 -19.29
N ALA A 61 -9.01 8.41 -19.85
CA ALA A 61 -9.14 7.97 -21.24
C ALA A 61 -8.65 9.03 -22.25
N THR A 62 -8.65 10.31 -21.86
CA THR A 62 -8.20 11.44 -22.70
C THR A 62 -6.93 12.11 -22.16
N SER A 63 -6.49 11.77 -20.96
CA SER A 63 -5.34 12.35 -20.27
C SER A 63 -4.51 11.27 -19.57
N PRO A 64 -3.97 10.28 -20.32
CA PRO A 64 -3.31 9.11 -19.74
C PRO A 64 -1.97 9.42 -19.06
N ASP A 65 -1.39 10.60 -19.28
CA ASP A 65 -0.11 11.01 -18.68
C ASP A 65 -0.28 11.70 -17.32
N ASP A 66 -1.52 11.87 -16.82
CA ASP A 66 -1.77 12.46 -15.50
C ASP A 66 -1.59 11.42 -14.38
N GLY A 67 -0.34 11.27 -13.94
CA GLY A 67 0.00 10.35 -12.84
C GLY A 67 -0.75 10.65 -11.53
N SER A 68 -1.17 11.89 -11.27
CA SER A 68 -1.90 12.22 -10.03
C SER A 68 -3.33 11.68 -10.07
N ALA A 69 -3.98 11.75 -11.23
CA ALA A 69 -5.29 11.14 -11.46
C ALA A 69 -5.22 9.62 -11.39
N TRP A 70 -4.17 8.98 -11.93
CA TRP A 70 -3.93 7.54 -11.77
C TRP A 70 -3.74 7.12 -10.31
N ILE A 71 -2.94 7.88 -9.53
CA ILE A 71 -2.79 7.64 -8.09
C ILE A 71 -4.16 7.72 -7.41
N GLN A 72 -4.96 8.75 -7.70
CA GLN A 72 -6.25 8.94 -7.06
C GLN A 72 -7.23 7.81 -7.39
N LEU A 73 -7.26 7.36 -8.66
CA LEU A 73 -8.09 6.23 -9.08
C LEU A 73 -7.67 4.95 -8.37
N GLY A 74 -6.36 4.66 -8.33
CA GLY A 74 -5.82 3.52 -7.60
C GLY A 74 -6.16 3.53 -6.11
N ARG A 75 -6.10 4.71 -5.46
CA ARG A 75 -6.52 4.89 -4.06
C ARG A 75 -7.98 4.55 -3.85
N PHE A 76 -8.88 4.92 -4.77
CA PHE A 76 -10.30 4.56 -4.64
C PHE A 76 -10.50 3.06 -4.69
N TYR A 77 -9.86 2.35 -5.63
CA TYR A 77 -9.97 0.91 -5.67
C TYR A 77 -9.35 0.22 -4.44
N LEU A 78 -8.24 0.74 -3.90
CA LEU A 78 -7.68 0.25 -2.63
C LEU A 78 -8.65 0.46 -1.45
N LEU A 79 -9.40 1.56 -1.43
CA LEU A 79 -10.44 1.78 -0.41
C LEU A 79 -11.65 0.88 -0.64
N ASP A 80 -12.03 0.64 -1.89
CA ASP A 80 -13.19 -0.20 -2.23
C ASP A 80 -12.97 -1.68 -1.86
N ILE A 81 -11.76 -2.23 -2.05
CA ILE A 81 -11.44 -3.58 -1.55
C ILE A 81 -11.54 -3.64 -0.03
N ARG A 82 -11.08 -2.62 0.69
CA ARG A 82 -11.18 -2.56 2.16
C ARG A 82 -12.62 -2.46 2.62
N ASP A 83 -13.41 -1.59 2.00
CA ASP A 83 -14.83 -1.46 2.31
C ASP A 83 -15.59 -2.78 2.01
N TRP A 84 -15.15 -3.54 1.00
CA TRP A 84 -15.68 -4.87 0.72
C TRP A 84 -15.36 -5.89 1.84
N HIS A 85 -14.13 -5.92 2.35
CA HIS A 85 -13.75 -6.72 3.53
C HIS A 85 -14.61 -6.33 4.74
N LEU A 86 -14.74 -5.03 5.02
CA LEU A 86 -15.54 -4.50 6.13
C LEU A 86 -17.04 -4.85 6.01
N SER A 87 -17.54 -5.01 4.79
CA SER A 87 -18.93 -5.35 4.50
C SER A 87 -19.21 -6.86 4.57
N GLY A 88 -18.21 -7.69 4.92
CA GLY A 88 -18.38 -9.14 5.07
C GLY A 88 -18.48 -9.89 3.74
N HIS A 89 -17.77 -9.41 2.70
CA HIS A 89 -17.66 -10.06 1.40
C HIS A 89 -19.02 -10.32 0.72
N PRO A 90 -19.84 -9.27 0.49
CA PRO A 90 -21.12 -9.42 -0.21
C PRO A 90 -20.93 -10.13 -1.55
N ALA A 91 -21.72 -11.19 -1.78
CA ALA A 91 -21.57 -12.09 -2.92
C ALA A 91 -21.78 -11.39 -4.28
N ASP A 92 -22.62 -10.35 -4.31
CA ASP A 92 -22.93 -9.58 -5.51
C ASP A 92 -21.94 -8.42 -5.77
N SER A 93 -20.87 -8.32 -4.96
CA SER A 93 -19.85 -7.27 -5.10
C SER A 93 -18.62 -7.78 -5.87
N PRO A 94 -18.04 -6.96 -6.76
CA PRO A 94 -16.85 -7.31 -7.51
C PRO A 94 -15.55 -7.17 -6.69
N GLY A 95 -15.57 -7.55 -5.40
CA GLY A 95 -14.49 -7.31 -4.44
C GLY A 95 -13.08 -7.63 -4.97
N PRO A 96 -12.80 -8.88 -5.40
CA PRO A 96 -11.49 -9.24 -5.93
C PRO A 96 -11.07 -8.42 -7.17
N LEU A 97 -12.01 -7.96 -7.99
CA LEU A 97 -11.71 -7.13 -9.17
C LEU A 97 -11.21 -5.74 -8.81
N TYR A 98 -11.54 -5.22 -7.62
CA TYR A 98 -10.98 -3.94 -7.16
C TYR A 98 -9.46 -4.02 -7.03
N ILE A 99 -8.90 -5.17 -6.67
CA ILE A 99 -7.45 -5.37 -6.63
C ILE A 99 -6.87 -5.23 -8.04
N ASP A 100 -7.46 -5.89 -9.03
CA ASP A 100 -6.97 -5.86 -10.41
C ASP A 100 -7.09 -4.47 -11.05
N PHE A 101 -8.22 -3.78 -10.84
CA PHE A 101 -8.41 -2.41 -11.33
C PHE A 101 -7.47 -1.42 -10.64
N GLY A 102 -7.30 -1.55 -9.32
CA GLY A 102 -6.36 -0.75 -8.55
C GLY A 102 -4.92 -0.98 -8.99
N SER A 103 -4.53 -2.24 -9.22
CA SER A 103 -3.20 -2.61 -9.68
C SER A 103 -2.91 -1.97 -11.04
N ALA A 104 -3.82 -2.11 -12.00
CA ALA A 104 -3.67 -1.50 -13.32
C ALA A 104 -3.53 0.03 -13.26
N ALA A 105 -4.34 0.70 -12.44
CA ALA A 105 -4.25 2.15 -12.25
C ALA A 105 -2.91 2.57 -11.62
N LEU A 106 -2.43 1.82 -10.62
CA LEU A 106 -1.19 2.16 -9.93
C LEU A 106 0.06 1.76 -10.71
N ASP A 107 0.00 0.76 -11.58
CA ASP A 107 1.08 0.47 -12.52
C ASP A 107 1.29 1.63 -13.51
N GLN A 108 0.21 2.29 -13.94
CA GLN A 108 0.32 3.54 -14.71
C GLN A 108 0.87 4.69 -13.85
N ALA A 109 0.39 4.83 -12.62
CA ALA A 109 0.88 5.84 -11.69
C ALA A 109 2.39 5.72 -11.46
N VAL A 110 2.91 4.51 -11.21
CA VAL A 110 4.33 4.25 -10.96
C VAL A 110 5.20 4.71 -12.12
N ARG A 111 4.76 4.50 -13.37
CA ARG A 111 5.49 4.94 -14.57
C ARG A 111 5.59 6.47 -14.66
N LEU A 112 4.62 7.20 -14.09
CA LEU A 112 4.48 8.65 -14.23
C LEU A 112 4.89 9.44 -12.97
N ARG A 113 4.78 8.84 -11.79
CA ARG A 113 4.96 9.41 -10.44
C ARG A 113 5.45 8.31 -9.48
N GLY A 114 6.75 8.26 -9.21
CA GLY A 114 7.44 7.15 -8.52
C GLY A 114 6.87 6.74 -7.15
N ASP A 115 7.30 7.36 -6.06
CA ASP A 115 7.22 6.74 -4.73
C ASP A 115 5.79 6.47 -4.21
N SER A 116 4.88 7.45 -4.33
CA SER A 116 3.50 7.27 -3.85
C SER A 116 2.73 6.23 -4.66
N GLY A 117 2.98 6.13 -5.96
CA GLY A 117 2.41 5.07 -6.80
C GLY A 117 2.93 3.70 -6.36
N VAL A 118 4.24 3.59 -6.12
CA VAL A 118 4.90 2.33 -5.72
C VAL A 118 4.35 1.79 -4.41
N ILE A 119 4.23 2.63 -3.38
CA ILE A 119 3.78 2.19 -2.06
C ILE A 119 2.32 1.74 -2.09
N LEU A 120 1.45 2.49 -2.75
CA LEU A 120 0.05 2.09 -2.90
C LEU A 120 -0.09 0.81 -3.72
N ARG A 121 0.74 0.65 -4.76
CA ARG A 121 0.76 -0.56 -5.58
C ARG A 121 1.14 -1.77 -4.74
N GLN A 122 2.10 -1.62 -3.84
CA GLN A 122 2.53 -2.63 -2.88
C GLN A 122 1.47 -2.91 -1.82
N MET A 123 0.70 -1.90 -1.39
CA MET A 123 -0.47 -2.12 -0.51
C MET A 123 -1.52 -3.02 -1.18
N LEU A 124 -1.73 -2.92 -2.51
CA LEU A 124 -2.63 -3.85 -3.21
C LEU A 124 -2.09 -5.29 -3.29
N GLU A 125 -0.77 -5.48 -3.33
CA GLU A 125 -0.19 -6.83 -3.23
C GLU A 125 -0.40 -7.42 -1.83
N VAL A 126 -0.41 -6.57 -0.80
CA VAL A 126 -0.80 -6.97 0.55
C VAL A 126 -2.27 -7.39 0.59
N GLU A 127 -3.19 -6.62 0.00
CA GLU A 127 -4.62 -7.00 -0.08
C GLU A 127 -4.81 -8.32 -0.86
N ARG A 128 -4.05 -8.50 -1.96
CA ARG A 128 -4.08 -9.76 -2.74
C ARG A 128 -3.60 -10.95 -1.90
N ALA A 129 -2.57 -10.76 -1.09
CA ALA A 129 -2.09 -11.79 -0.20
C ALA A 129 -3.12 -12.14 0.89
N TRP A 130 -3.85 -11.15 1.40
CA TRP A 130 -4.93 -11.36 2.35
C TRP A 130 -6.09 -12.15 1.77
N ASP A 131 -6.56 -11.81 0.57
CA ASP A 131 -7.59 -12.60 -0.13
C ASP A 131 -7.17 -14.07 -0.27
N VAL A 132 -5.90 -14.32 -0.61
CA VAL A 132 -5.38 -15.68 -0.71
C VAL A 132 -5.29 -16.38 0.65
N ILE A 133 -4.94 -15.68 1.73
CA ILE A 133 -5.00 -16.24 3.10
C ILE A 133 -6.43 -16.59 3.49
N GLU A 134 -7.41 -15.74 3.18
CA GLU A 134 -8.82 -15.98 3.48
C GLU A 134 -9.31 -17.27 2.82
N GLN A 135 -8.87 -17.52 1.59
CA GLN A 135 -9.23 -18.70 0.82
C GLN A 135 -8.46 -19.95 1.26
N GLN A 136 -7.14 -19.85 1.46
CA GLN A 136 -6.24 -21.02 1.57
C GLN A 136 -5.60 -21.21 2.95
N GLY A 137 -5.72 -20.22 3.84
CA GLY A 137 -5.07 -20.20 5.15
C GLY A 137 -3.69 -19.55 5.14
N TYR A 138 -3.17 -19.27 6.34
CA TYR A 138 -1.97 -18.45 6.53
C TYR A 138 -0.68 -19.08 5.99
N ASP A 139 -0.59 -20.41 5.96
CA ASP A 139 0.59 -21.14 5.48
C ASP A 139 0.92 -20.86 4.01
N VAL A 140 -0.05 -20.38 3.23
CA VAL A 140 0.16 -19.98 1.83
C VAL A 140 1.20 -18.86 1.70
N LEU A 141 1.33 -17.99 2.71
CA LEU A 141 2.31 -16.90 2.70
C LEU A 141 3.74 -17.41 2.60
N ARG A 142 4.04 -18.62 3.08
CA ARG A 142 5.37 -19.25 2.99
C ARG A 142 5.93 -19.31 1.57
N ARG A 143 5.03 -19.33 0.57
CA ARG A 143 5.37 -19.38 -0.85
C ARG A 143 4.92 -18.13 -1.60
N TRP A 144 4.45 -17.12 -0.88
CA TRP A 144 4.00 -15.87 -1.49
C TRP A 144 5.19 -15.08 -2.01
N THR A 145 5.07 -14.61 -3.24
CA THR A 145 6.05 -13.75 -3.89
C THR A 145 5.31 -12.61 -4.56
N VAL A 146 5.84 -11.40 -4.43
CA VAL A 146 5.37 -10.27 -5.24
C VAL A 146 5.81 -10.49 -6.70
N PRO A 147 4.92 -10.31 -7.69
CA PRO A 147 5.29 -10.44 -9.10
C PRO A 147 6.48 -9.54 -9.48
N ALA A 148 7.37 -10.05 -10.34
CA ALA A 148 8.64 -9.38 -10.67
C ALA A 148 8.46 -8.07 -11.45
N ASP A 149 7.30 -7.86 -12.06
CA ASP A 149 6.91 -6.65 -12.78
C ASP A 149 6.35 -5.56 -11.86
N VAL A 150 6.08 -5.86 -10.59
CA VAL A 150 5.71 -4.86 -9.58
C VAL A 150 6.97 -4.11 -9.14
N ALA A 151 6.92 -2.78 -9.22
CA ALA A 151 8.03 -1.94 -8.80
C ALA A 151 8.36 -2.17 -7.30
N PRO A 152 9.66 -2.33 -6.95
CA PRO A 152 10.08 -2.55 -5.58
C PRO A 152 9.82 -1.31 -4.72
N LEU A 153 9.55 -1.53 -3.43
CA LEU A 153 9.46 -0.43 -2.47
C LEU A 153 10.77 0.37 -2.41
N PRO A 154 10.72 1.68 -2.11
CA PRO A 154 11.91 2.46 -1.79
C PRO A 154 12.73 1.80 -0.67
N ASP A 155 14.05 1.81 -0.80
CA ASP A 155 14.98 1.11 0.11
C ASP A 155 14.76 1.48 1.58
N PHE A 156 14.48 2.74 1.90
CA PHE A 156 14.25 3.19 3.28
C PHE A 156 12.97 2.61 3.91
N ILE A 157 11.98 2.21 3.11
CA ILE A 157 10.77 1.51 3.59
C ILE A 157 11.05 0.02 3.76
N SER A 158 11.82 -0.58 2.84
CA SER A 158 12.30 -1.96 2.98
C SER A 158 13.19 -2.12 4.22
N GLU A 159 14.07 -1.13 4.49
CA GLU A 159 14.88 -1.04 5.72
C GLU A 159 14.00 -0.95 6.97
N LEU A 160 12.94 -0.14 6.96
CA LEU A 160 11.96 -0.09 8.04
C LEU A 160 11.34 -1.48 8.30
N GLY A 161 10.88 -2.15 7.25
CA GLY A 161 10.33 -3.50 7.35
C GLY A 161 11.32 -4.50 7.97
N ALA A 162 12.57 -4.45 7.51
CA ALA A 162 13.63 -5.33 7.98
C ALA A 162 13.96 -5.07 9.45
N ASN A 163 13.97 -3.81 9.88
CA ASN A 163 14.17 -3.42 11.26
C ASN A 163 13.03 -3.87 12.18
N LEU A 164 11.78 -3.67 11.77
CA LEU A 164 10.61 -4.13 12.52
C LEU A 164 10.62 -5.64 12.67
N LEU A 165 10.81 -6.38 11.57
CA LEU A 165 10.84 -7.84 11.58
C LEU A 165 12.01 -8.38 12.41
N SER A 166 13.20 -7.77 12.29
CA SER A 166 14.39 -8.17 13.06
C SER A 166 14.32 -7.82 14.54
N SER A 167 13.39 -6.96 14.93
CA SER A 167 13.12 -6.61 16.33
C SER A 167 12.15 -7.57 17.02
N CYS A 168 11.48 -8.44 16.25
CA CYS A 168 10.61 -9.48 16.81
C CYS A 168 11.35 -10.82 16.88
N PRO A 169 11.30 -11.55 18.02
CA PRO A 169 11.93 -12.85 18.10
C PRO A 169 11.35 -13.85 17.08
N THR A 170 12.19 -14.79 16.65
CA THR A 170 11.82 -15.87 15.72
C THR A 170 10.61 -16.65 16.26
N SER A 171 9.72 -17.09 15.36
CA SER A 171 8.44 -17.72 15.71
C SER A 171 7.52 -16.80 16.51
N GLY A 172 7.70 -15.48 16.43
CA GLY A 172 6.82 -14.50 17.07
C GLY A 172 5.51 -14.27 16.32
N VAL A 173 4.68 -13.40 16.87
CA VAL A 173 3.49 -12.82 16.23
C VAL A 173 3.67 -11.31 16.21
N MET A 174 3.44 -10.68 15.07
CA MET A 174 3.63 -9.24 14.89
C MET A 174 2.29 -8.56 14.63
N ALA A 175 1.82 -7.78 15.60
CA ALA A 175 0.65 -6.94 15.45
C ALA A 175 1.07 -5.58 14.90
N THR A 176 0.60 -5.23 13.70
CA THR A 176 0.91 -3.97 13.03
C THR A 176 -0.08 -2.88 13.42
N GLY A 177 0.33 -1.62 13.31
CA GLY A 177 -0.48 -0.46 13.69
C GLY A 177 -0.90 0.46 12.55
N SER A 178 -0.28 0.29 11.38
CA SER A 178 -0.55 1.10 10.20
C SER A 178 -0.34 0.32 8.91
N ASP A 179 -0.91 0.83 7.82
CA ASP A 179 -0.68 0.30 6.48
C ASP A 179 0.79 0.37 6.08
N LEU A 180 1.49 1.44 6.49
CA LEU A 180 2.92 1.61 6.21
C LEU A 180 3.76 0.53 6.91
N GLU A 181 3.52 0.28 8.19
CA GLU A 181 4.21 -0.81 8.90
C GLU A 181 3.87 -2.17 8.26
N THR A 182 2.60 -2.39 7.92
CA THR A 182 2.12 -3.63 7.31
C THR A 182 2.80 -3.88 5.96
N VAL A 183 2.80 -2.91 5.05
CA VAL A 183 3.43 -3.05 3.73
C VAL A 183 4.95 -3.20 3.82
N ALA A 184 5.59 -2.48 4.74
CA ALA A 184 7.03 -2.59 4.96
C ALA A 184 7.43 -3.98 5.47
N ILE A 185 6.70 -4.53 6.44
CA ILE A 185 6.97 -5.89 6.95
C ILE A 185 6.67 -6.93 5.88
N PHE A 186 5.54 -6.78 5.18
CA PHE A 186 5.10 -7.73 4.16
C PHE A 186 6.08 -7.82 3.00
N SER A 187 6.64 -6.69 2.54
CA SER A 187 7.62 -6.68 1.44
C SER A 187 8.87 -7.49 1.76
N VAL A 188 9.37 -7.40 3.00
CA VAL A 188 10.53 -8.17 3.47
C VAL A 188 10.18 -9.65 3.58
N VAL A 189 8.98 -9.96 4.08
CA VAL A 189 8.48 -11.33 4.20
C VAL A 189 8.35 -11.99 2.82
N ALA A 190 7.79 -11.28 1.84
CA ALA A 190 7.62 -11.75 0.47
C ALA A 190 8.93 -11.86 -0.30
N ALA A 191 9.86 -10.90 -0.12
CA ALA A 191 11.16 -10.90 -0.82
C ALA A 191 12.10 -11.99 -0.29
N ALA A 192 12.10 -12.24 1.01
CA ALA A 192 13.06 -13.15 1.62
C ALA A 192 12.67 -14.63 1.51
N GLY A 193 11.46 -14.96 1.01
CA GLY A 193 10.87 -16.29 1.17
C GLY A 193 10.81 -16.73 2.65
N GLN A 194 10.98 -15.79 3.59
CA GLN A 194 11.07 -16.00 5.03
C GLN A 194 9.69 -15.94 5.70
N ALA A 195 8.62 -16.08 4.93
CA ALA A 195 7.23 -16.03 5.37
C ALA A 195 6.79 -17.17 6.31
N ALA A 196 7.71 -17.69 7.10
CA ALA A 196 7.50 -18.80 8.02
C ALA A 196 7.89 -18.49 9.47
N SER A 197 8.57 -17.38 9.78
CA SER A 197 9.02 -17.13 11.16
C SER A 197 8.09 -16.22 11.97
N VAL A 198 7.21 -15.42 11.37
CA VAL A 198 6.31 -14.52 12.11
C VAL A 198 4.91 -14.55 11.50
N VAL A 199 3.89 -14.59 12.37
CA VAL A 199 2.49 -14.37 11.96
C VAL A 199 2.20 -12.88 12.07
N ILE A 200 1.87 -12.24 10.95
CA ILE A 200 1.48 -10.83 10.86
C ILE A 200 -0.02 -10.76 11.15
N VAL A 201 -0.38 -9.89 12.09
CA VAL A 201 -1.76 -9.62 12.50
C VAL A 201 -2.03 -8.15 12.26
N VAL A 202 -3.04 -7.85 11.46
CA VAL A 202 -3.59 -6.51 11.28
C VAL A 202 -4.81 -6.39 12.20
N PRO A 203 -4.71 -5.70 13.35
CA PRO A 203 -5.77 -5.72 14.37
C PRO A 203 -7.11 -5.18 13.88
N SER A 204 -7.08 -4.15 13.03
CA SER A 204 -8.30 -3.58 12.42
C SER A 204 -9.05 -4.63 11.61
N PHE A 205 -8.37 -5.39 10.75
CA PHE A 205 -8.97 -6.46 9.97
C PHE A 205 -9.43 -7.62 10.86
N TYR A 206 -8.68 -7.97 11.89
CA TYR A 206 -9.12 -8.97 12.86
C TYR A 206 -10.46 -8.57 13.52
N ALA A 207 -10.64 -7.29 13.84
CA ALA A 207 -11.88 -6.81 14.47
C ALA A 207 -13.08 -6.83 13.52
N THR A 208 -12.88 -6.52 12.24
CA THR A 208 -13.98 -6.23 11.30
C THR A 208 -14.26 -7.34 10.30
N ASP A 209 -13.24 -8.06 9.85
CA ASP A 209 -13.36 -9.09 8.83
C ASP A 209 -13.42 -10.48 9.46
N ALA A 210 -14.58 -11.13 9.34
CA ALA A 210 -14.79 -12.46 9.91
C ALA A 210 -13.96 -13.56 9.22
N ARG A 211 -13.72 -13.47 7.90
CA ARG A 211 -12.92 -14.47 7.16
C ARG A 211 -11.46 -14.35 7.57
N TYR A 212 -10.92 -13.13 7.56
CA TYR A 212 -9.58 -12.84 8.04
C TYR A 212 -9.41 -13.30 9.49
N ARG A 213 -10.32 -12.90 10.39
CA ARG A 213 -10.29 -13.27 11.81
C ARG A 213 -10.25 -14.79 12.00
N ASN A 214 -11.07 -15.55 11.27
CA ASN A 214 -11.07 -17.02 11.36
C ASN A 214 -9.71 -17.63 10.97
N ARG A 215 -9.09 -17.15 9.89
CA ARG A 215 -7.80 -17.65 9.41
C ARG A 215 -6.65 -17.29 10.34
N ILE A 216 -6.62 -16.05 10.82
CA ILE A 216 -5.62 -15.61 11.79
C ILE A 216 -5.81 -16.33 13.13
N ALA A 217 -7.03 -16.47 13.65
CA ALA A 217 -7.28 -17.20 14.88
C ALA A 217 -6.78 -18.66 14.81
N THR A 218 -6.99 -19.31 13.66
CA THR A 218 -6.45 -20.64 13.36
C THR A 218 -4.91 -20.65 13.40
N ALA A 219 -4.26 -19.70 12.72
CA ALA A 219 -2.79 -19.57 12.71
C ALA A 219 -2.21 -19.28 14.10
N LEU A 220 -2.96 -18.59 14.95
CA LEU A 220 -2.60 -18.29 16.34
C LEU A 220 -2.90 -19.43 17.32
N GLY A 221 -3.68 -20.44 16.91
CA GLY A 221 -4.19 -21.47 17.83
C GLY A 221 -5.11 -20.90 18.91
N THR A 222 -6.03 -20.03 18.49
CA THR A 222 -6.99 -19.29 19.33
C THR A 222 -8.41 -19.39 18.75
N ASP A 223 -9.40 -18.92 19.50
CA ASP A 223 -10.80 -18.87 19.08
C ASP A 223 -11.10 -17.56 18.32
N SER A 224 -11.77 -17.65 17.17
CA SER A 224 -12.11 -16.50 16.33
C SER A 224 -13.25 -15.64 16.88
N ALA A 225 -13.93 -16.08 17.94
CA ALA A 225 -14.89 -15.25 18.68
C ALA A 225 -14.19 -14.28 19.66
N TRP A 226 -12.88 -14.45 19.93
CA TRP A 226 -12.17 -13.60 20.86
C TRP A 226 -11.82 -12.25 20.23
N SER A 227 -11.77 -11.20 21.04
CA SER A 227 -11.13 -9.94 20.63
C SER A 227 -9.65 -10.18 20.32
N VAL A 228 -9.07 -9.38 19.42
CA VAL A 228 -7.63 -9.43 19.12
C VAL A 228 -6.76 -9.30 20.37
N GLN A 229 -7.11 -8.42 21.31
CA GLN A 229 -6.38 -8.27 22.58
C GLN A 229 -6.34 -9.57 23.39
N ARG A 230 -7.50 -10.22 23.59
CA ARG A 230 -7.60 -11.52 24.28
C ARG A 230 -6.83 -12.62 23.56
N ALA A 231 -6.94 -12.70 22.22
CA ALA A 231 -6.22 -13.66 21.43
C ALA A 231 -4.69 -13.49 21.60
N LEU A 232 -4.19 -12.27 21.43
CA LEU A 232 -2.77 -11.95 21.60
C LEU A 232 -2.29 -12.17 23.04
N ALA A 233 -3.07 -11.84 24.06
CA ALA A 233 -2.73 -12.11 25.45
C ALA A 233 -2.58 -13.61 25.74
N SER A 234 -3.44 -14.44 25.15
CA SER A 234 -3.33 -15.90 25.25
C SER A 234 -2.11 -16.45 24.48
N VAL A 235 -1.79 -15.86 23.33
CA VAL A 235 -0.61 -16.23 22.54
C VAL A 235 0.67 -15.88 23.27
N ALA A 236 0.73 -14.71 23.91
CA ALA A 236 1.88 -14.23 24.68
C ALA A 236 2.29 -15.18 25.81
N GLN A 237 1.40 -16.04 26.31
CA GLN A 237 1.75 -17.05 27.32
C GLN A 237 2.68 -18.16 26.78
N ARG A 238 2.77 -18.32 25.46
CA ARG A 238 3.40 -19.49 24.81
C ARG A 238 4.39 -19.13 23.71
N ARG A 239 4.30 -17.95 23.10
CA ARG A 239 5.26 -17.44 22.11
C ARG A 239 5.32 -15.90 22.13
N PRO A 240 6.42 -15.29 21.67
CA PRO A 240 6.55 -13.83 21.67
C PRO A 240 5.46 -13.16 20.82
N VAL A 241 4.88 -12.09 21.36
CA VAL A 241 3.97 -11.16 20.66
C VAL A 241 4.63 -9.81 20.61
N CYS A 242 4.79 -9.28 19.39
CA CYS A 242 5.48 -8.05 19.07
C CYS A 242 4.46 -7.02 18.58
N LEU A 243 4.47 -5.84 19.18
CA LEU A 243 3.65 -4.69 18.77
C LEU A 243 4.55 -3.69 18.04
N THR A 244 4.19 -3.35 16.81
CA THR A 244 4.89 -2.28 16.07
C THR A 244 4.65 -0.92 16.73
N PRO A 245 5.48 0.10 16.44
CA PRO A 245 5.40 1.39 17.11
C PRO A 245 4.04 2.09 17.07
N LEU A 246 3.28 1.93 15.98
CA LEU A 246 1.97 2.55 15.81
C LEU A 246 0.81 1.61 16.17
N ALA A 247 1.08 0.46 16.79
CA ALA A 247 0.04 -0.50 17.18
C ALA A 247 -1.04 0.13 18.05
N ASP A 248 -2.27 -0.40 17.94
CA ASP A 248 -3.43 0.08 18.69
C ASP A 248 -3.12 0.16 20.19
N ARG A 249 -3.42 1.31 20.81
CA ARG A 249 -3.14 1.58 22.23
C ARG A 249 -3.83 0.59 23.16
N THR A 250 -4.95 0.01 22.76
CA THR A 250 -5.63 -1.05 23.52
C THR A 250 -4.75 -2.29 23.71
N LEU A 251 -3.84 -2.56 22.76
CA LEU A 251 -2.87 -3.66 22.85
C LEU A 251 -1.72 -3.36 23.82
N LEU A 252 -1.53 -2.10 24.25
CA LEU A 252 -0.55 -1.76 25.28
C LEU A 252 -0.93 -2.28 26.67
N ALA A 253 -2.15 -2.80 26.84
CA ALA A 253 -2.59 -3.48 28.05
C ALA A 253 -2.19 -4.97 28.10
N LEU A 254 -1.42 -5.47 27.12
CA LEU A 254 -0.84 -6.81 27.20
C LEU A 254 0.14 -6.90 28.38
N PRO A 255 0.20 -8.06 29.08
CA PRO A 255 1.07 -8.23 30.23
C PRO A 255 2.55 -8.22 29.83
N ASP A 256 3.42 -7.76 30.75
CA ASP A 256 4.88 -7.86 30.64
C ASP A 256 5.49 -7.33 29.34
N LEU A 257 4.90 -6.28 28.76
CA LEU A 257 5.46 -5.61 27.58
C LEU A 257 6.84 -5.01 27.91
N ARG A 258 7.82 -5.34 27.08
CA ARG A 258 9.19 -4.84 27.18
C ARG A 258 9.68 -4.31 25.84
N PRO A 259 10.42 -3.20 25.82
CA PRO A 259 11.03 -2.73 24.59
C PRO A 259 12.08 -3.73 24.08
N MET A 260 11.98 -4.08 22.79
CA MET A 260 13.00 -4.79 22.04
C MET A 260 13.26 -4.04 20.74
N ARG A 261 14.36 -3.26 20.72
CA ARG A 261 14.72 -2.42 19.57
C ARG A 261 13.53 -1.55 19.13
N PHE A 262 12.94 -1.80 17.96
CA PHE A 262 11.84 -1.00 17.42
C PHE A 262 10.43 -1.49 17.76
N VAL A 263 10.26 -2.55 18.56
CA VAL A 263 8.94 -3.08 18.92
C VAL A 263 8.80 -3.27 20.42
N LEU A 264 7.56 -3.37 20.90
CA LEU A 264 7.27 -3.87 22.25
C LEU A 264 7.00 -5.37 22.17
N VAL A 265 7.59 -6.15 23.06
CA VAL A 265 7.44 -7.61 23.09
C VAL A 265 6.84 -8.07 24.40
N SER A 266 5.86 -8.97 24.32
CA SER A 266 5.30 -9.73 25.43
C SER A 266 5.52 -11.22 25.21
N GLY A 267 5.69 -12.00 26.28
CA GLY A 267 5.81 -13.45 26.23
C GLY A 267 7.23 -14.02 26.28
N PRO A 268 7.39 -15.35 26.14
CA PRO A 268 8.67 -16.05 26.31
C PRO A 268 9.61 -15.82 25.12
N GLY A 269 10.90 -16.15 25.30
CA GLY A 269 11.88 -16.10 24.21
C GLY A 269 12.36 -14.68 23.86
N THR A 270 12.33 -13.75 24.81
CA THR A 270 12.90 -12.39 24.66
C THR A 270 14.43 -12.40 24.67
N THR A 271 15.06 -13.30 23.93
CA THR A 271 16.49 -13.21 23.64
C THR A 271 16.68 -12.25 22.48
N THR A 272 17.61 -11.31 22.62
CA THR A 272 17.98 -10.34 21.59
C THR A 272 18.26 -11.04 20.27
N SER A 273 17.62 -10.58 19.20
CA SER A 273 17.93 -10.99 17.83
C SER A 273 19.35 -10.55 17.47
N ASP A 274 20.19 -11.45 16.94
CA ASP A 274 21.54 -11.12 16.47
C ASP A 274 21.53 -10.32 15.16
N ARG A 275 20.36 -10.14 14.53
CA ARG A 275 20.24 -9.41 13.26
C ARG A 275 20.61 -7.94 13.45
N VAL A 276 21.40 -7.39 12.55
CA VAL A 276 21.79 -5.97 12.60
C VAL A 276 20.58 -5.11 12.20
N VAL A 277 20.40 -3.98 12.90
CA VAL A 277 19.46 -2.93 12.52
C VAL A 277 20.22 -1.73 11.97
N THR A 278 19.69 -1.10 10.93
CA THR A 278 20.34 0.03 10.24
C THR A 278 19.35 1.15 9.94
N VAL A 279 19.82 2.37 9.78
CA VAL A 279 19.00 3.50 9.28
C VAL A 279 19.71 4.21 8.12
N THR A 280 20.54 3.46 7.39
CA THR A 280 21.43 3.98 6.36
C THR A 280 20.66 4.45 5.14
N ASP A 281 19.62 3.71 4.73
CA ASP A 281 18.81 4.07 3.58
C ASP A 281 17.85 5.21 3.92
N LEU A 282 17.31 5.25 5.15
CA LEU A 282 16.59 6.41 5.64
C LEU A 282 17.47 7.68 5.67
N ALA A 283 18.68 7.59 6.24
CA ALA A 283 19.61 8.72 6.28
C ALA A 283 20.01 9.20 4.86
N ARG A 284 20.11 8.27 3.89
CA ARG A 284 20.34 8.61 2.49
C ARG A 284 19.14 9.34 1.90
N ALA A 285 17.94 8.82 2.12
CA ALA A 285 16.69 9.41 1.61
C ALA A 285 16.45 10.82 2.20
N ASP A 286 16.77 11.03 3.48
CA ASP A 286 16.70 12.36 4.12
C ASP A 286 17.60 13.39 3.44
N ARG A 287 18.84 13.02 3.12
CA ARG A 287 19.77 13.91 2.40
C ARG A 287 19.28 14.26 1.00
N GLN A 288 18.53 13.36 0.37
CA GLN A 288 17.96 13.57 -0.96
C GLN A 288 16.67 14.39 -0.92
N GLY A 289 15.86 14.26 0.14
CA GLY A 289 14.66 15.08 0.38
C GLY A 289 13.50 14.87 -0.60
N ASN A 290 13.53 13.80 -1.40
CA ASN A 290 12.66 13.65 -2.58
C ASN A 290 11.42 12.77 -2.38
N SER A 291 11.19 12.21 -1.19
CA SER A 291 10.06 11.31 -0.95
C SER A 291 9.01 11.93 -0.02
N SER A 292 7.74 11.82 -0.44
CA SER A 292 6.60 12.25 0.36
C SER A 292 6.35 11.40 1.61
N TRP A 293 7.03 10.25 1.73
CA TRP A 293 6.85 9.27 2.80
C TRP A 293 7.89 9.33 3.92
N LEU A 294 8.89 10.21 3.78
CA LEU A 294 9.91 10.39 4.81
C LEU A 294 9.29 10.73 6.16
N ARG A 295 8.29 11.62 6.18
CA ARG A 295 7.63 12.05 7.42
C ARG A 295 6.96 10.87 8.13
N GLU A 296 6.26 10.02 7.40
CA GLU A 296 5.53 8.88 7.93
C GLU A 296 6.50 7.80 8.43
N VAL A 297 7.60 7.54 7.72
CA VAL A 297 8.65 6.62 8.19
C VAL A 297 9.34 7.15 9.45
N HIS A 298 9.67 8.44 9.49
CA HIS A 298 10.19 9.10 10.68
C HIS A 298 9.24 9.00 11.87
N ALA A 299 7.93 9.11 11.64
CA ALA A 299 6.93 8.96 12.71
C ALA A 299 6.99 7.56 13.35
N VAL A 300 7.25 6.50 12.58
CA VAL A 300 7.41 5.14 13.12
C VAL A 300 8.66 5.03 13.98
N TYR A 301 9.80 5.55 13.51
CA TYR A 301 11.06 5.55 14.28
C TYR A 301 10.97 6.42 15.54
N THR A 302 10.35 7.58 15.46
CA THR A 302 10.05 8.45 16.61
C THR A 302 9.16 7.73 17.63
N ALA A 303 8.10 7.05 17.18
CA ALA A 303 7.22 6.30 18.07
C ALA A 303 7.98 5.16 18.77
N ALA A 304 8.89 4.47 18.07
CA ALA A 304 9.76 3.46 18.66
C ALA A 304 10.68 4.03 19.74
N ALA A 305 11.29 5.18 19.48
CA ALA A 305 12.15 5.88 20.45
C ALA A 305 11.38 6.24 21.73
N GLY A 306 10.09 6.56 21.62
CA GLY A 306 9.24 6.92 22.75
C GLY A 306 9.09 5.83 23.82
N PHE A 307 9.23 4.54 23.47
CA PHE A 307 9.24 3.44 24.44
C PHE A 307 10.61 2.76 24.58
N ASN A 308 11.57 3.07 23.71
CA ASN A 308 12.94 2.59 23.81
C ASN A 308 13.96 3.72 23.60
N PRO A 309 14.26 4.51 24.65
CA PRO A 309 15.19 5.63 24.55
C PRO A 309 16.60 5.25 24.09
N ARG A 310 17.01 3.98 24.23
CA ARG A 310 18.33 3.51 23.76
C ARG A 310 18.52 3.61 22.24
N LEU A 311 17.43 3.75 21.47
CA LEU A 311 17.51 3.98 20.04
C LEU A 311 18.11 5.36 19.71
N CYS A 312 17.99 6.31 20.62
CA CYS A 312 18.43 7.69 20.47
C CYS A 312 19.95 7.85 20.50
N ASP A 313 20.62 7.11 21.38
CA ASP A 313 22.09 7.06 21.45
C ASP A 313 22.68 6.03 20.47
N GLY A 314 21.81 5.33 19.74
CA GLY A 314 22.15 4.22 18.85
C GLY A 314 21.81 4.53 17.39
N PRO A 315 21.00 3.69 16.72
CA PRO A 315 20.73 3.84 15.28
C PRO A 315 20.20 5.23 14.90
N LEU A 316 19.31 5.84 15.71
CA LEU A 316 18.67 7.10 15.35
C LEU A 316 19.58 8.32 15.47
N ALA A 317 20.71 8.21 16.18
CA ALA A 317 21.71 9.28 16.25
C ALA A 317 22.23 9.67 14.84
N LEU A 318 22.22 8.73 13.89
CA LEU A 318 22.67 8.93 12.52
C LEU A 318 21.72 9.81 11.68
N LEU A 319 20.49 10.05 12.14
CA LEU A 319 19.48 10.84 11.44
C LEU A 319 19.55 12.35 11.78
N GLY A 320 20.40 12.75 12.74
CA GLY A 320 20.60 14.15 13.12
C GLY A 320 19.50 14.74 14.02
N ASP A 321 19.60 16.05 14.28
CA ASP A 321 18.88 16.76 15.38
C ASP A 321 17.35 16.72 15.34
N THR A 322 16.73 16.54 14.17
CA THR A 322 15.25 16.58 14.02
C THR A 322 14.55 15.40 14.69
N GLN A 323 15.19 14.23 14.74
CA GLN A 323 14.68 13.04 15.44
C GLN A 323 15.04 13.03 16.93
N ILE A 324 15.99 13.88 17.35
CA ILE A 324 16.44 13.99 18.74
C ILE A 324 15.36 14.65 19.62
N ALA A 325 14.41 15.40 19.06
CA ALA A 325 13.34 16.01 19.85
C ALA A 325 12.44 14.98 20.57
N ALA A 326 12.17 13.82 19.95
CA ALA A 326 11.46 12.71 20.59
C ALA A 326 12.34 11.99 21.64
N CYS A 327 13.66 12.03 21.43
CA CYS A 327 14.68 11.48 22.31
C CYS A 327 15.05 12.37 23.51
N ARG A 328 14.55 13.60 23.56
CA ARG A 328 14.78 14.56 24.66
C ARG A 328 13.68 14.54 25.74
N ARG A 329 12.80 13.53 25.72
CA ARG A 329 11.76 13.33 26.75
C ARG A 329 12.15 12.24 27.74
#